data_AF-A0A5R9APV1-F1
#
_entry.id   AF-A0A5R9APV1-F1
#
_cell.length_a   1.000
_cell.length_b   1.000
_cell.length_c   1.000
_cell.angle_alpha   90.00
_cell.angle_beta   90.00
_cell.angle_gamma   90.00
#
_symmetry.space_group_name_H-M   'P 1'
#
loop_
_entity.id
_entity.type
_entity.pdbx_description
1 polymer ?
#
loop_
_entity_poly.entity_id
_entity_poly.type
_entity_poly.pdbx_seq_one_letter_code
_entity_poly.pdbx_strand_id
1 'polypeptide(L)'
;MAKTFQRVIGVAILLGAGALSLPVAASFLDGPSTDNWIVPAQMGAMAVIGAVCGLALPAMVPAGASTPVRALFGTGLGLLAAAVGLGIFWILLNGLGGA
;
A
#
# COMPACT_ATOMS: atom_id res chain seq x y z
N MET A 1 1.60 -17.74 16.20
CA MET A 1 0.75 -16.53 16.09
C MET A 1 -0.67 -16.93 15.76
N ALA A 2 -1.67 -16.29 16.38
CA ALA A 2 -3.06 -16.46 15.96
C ALA A 2 -3.26 -15.89 14.54
N LYS A 3 -4.02 -16.57 13.67
CA LYS A 3 -4.31 -16.09 12.30
C LYS A 3 -4.91 -14.67 12.29
N THR A 4 -5.73 -14.36 13.30
CA THR A 4 -6.29 -13.03 13.54
C THR A 4 -5.21 -11.97 13.76
N PHE A 5 -4.17 -12.29 14.54
CA PHE A 5 -3.08 -11.35 14.81
C PHE A 5 -2.27 -11.04 13.55
N GLN A 6 -1.97 -12.05 12.71
CA GLN A 6 -1.31 -11.83 11.42
C GLN A 6 -2.14 -10.95 10.47
N ARG A 7 -3.47 -11.13 10.45
CA ARG A 7 -4.36 -10.29 9.63
C ARG A 7 -4.35 -8.84 10.12
N VAL A 8 -4.50 -8.62 11.42
CA VAL A 8 -4.52 -7.28 12.02
C VAL A 8 -3.19 -6.56 11.75
N ILE A 9 -2.06 -7.22 12.00
CA ILE A 9 -0.74 -6.64 11.73
C ILE A 9 -0.54 -6.38 10.24
N GLY A 10 -0.90 -7.31 9.37
CA GLY A 10 -0.76 -7.14 7.93
C GLY A 10 -1.57 -5.95 7.40
N VAL A 11 -2.81 -5.80 7.87
CA VAL A 11 -3.66 -4.65 7.54
C VAL A 11 -3.05 -3.36 8.09
N ALA A 12 -2.60 -3.35 9.34
CA ALA A 12 -1.99 -2.17 9.96
C ALA A 12 -0.71 -1.72 9.22
N ILE A 13 0.15 -2.67 8.82
CA ILE A 13 1.35 -2.40 8.02
C ILE A 13 0.96 -1.82 6.66
N LEU A 14 0.00 -2.43 5.95
CA LEU A 14 -0.42 -1.94 4.64
C LEU A 14 -1.04 -0.54 4.71
N LEU A 15 -1.88 -0.27 5.70
CA LEU A 15 -2.48 1.05 5.89
C LEU A 15 -1.42 2.10 6.26
N GLY A 16 -0.52 1.78 7.19
CA GLY A 16 0.57 2.67 7.57
C GLY A 16 1.51 2.95 6.41
N ALA A 17 1.90 1.93 5.66
CA ALA A 17 2.72 2.06 4.46
C ALA A 17 1.99 2.86 3.37
N GLY A 18 0.70 2.61 3.16
CA GLY A 18 -0.11 3.36 2.19
C GLY A 18 -0.16 4.85 2.52
N ALA A 19 -0.43 5.20 3.78
CA ALA A 19 -0.46 6.59 4.23
C ALA A 19 0.90 7.30 4.12
N LEU A 20 2.00 6.60 4.42
CA LEU A 20 3.35 7.17 4.36
C LEU A 20 3.98 7.14 2.96
N SER A 21 3.48 6.29 2.06
CA SER A 21 4.08 6.08 0.74
C SER A 21 4.12 7.36 -0.11
N LEU A 22 3.08 8.20 -0.04
CA LEU A 22 3.00 9.48 -0.75
C LEU A 22 4.00 10.53 -0.27
N PRO A 23 4.03 10.92 1.03
CA PRO A 23 4.99 11.91 1.50
C PRO A 23 6.44 11.43 1.34
N VAL A 24 6.68 10.12 1.48
CA VAL A 24 8.00 9.54 1.19
C VAL A 24 8.34 9.69 -0.29
N ALA A 25 7.46 9.28 -1.20
CA ALA A 25 7.72 9.43 -2.64
C ALA A 25 7.92 10.90 -3.03
N ALA A 26 7.10 11.81 -2.51
CA ALA A 26 7.24 13.24 -2.71
C ALA A 26 8.61 13.76 -2.21
N SER A 27 9.07 13.34 -1.03
CA SER A 27 10.37 13.80 -0.50
C SER A 27 11.58 13.46 -1.39
N PHE A 28 11.46 12.43 -2.25
CA PHE A 28 12.52 12.04 -3.20
C PHE A 28 12.30 12.53 -4.63
N LEU A 29 11.06 12.86 -5.00
CA LEU A 29 10.64 13.12 -6.38
C LEU A 29 9.98 14.50 -6.58
N ASP A 30 9.91 15.33 -5.54
CA ASP A 30 9.43 16.72 -5.61
C ASP A 30 10.49 17.58 -6.31
N GLY A 31 10.32 17.76 -7.62
CA GLY A 31 11.28 18.41 -8.49
C GLY A 31 10.72 18.65 -9.89
N PRO A 32 11.25 19.63 -10.64
CA PRO A 32 10.60 20.18 -11.85
C PRO A 32 10.29 19.19 -12.97
N SER A 33 10.91 18.01 -12.97
CA SER A 33 10.71 16.93 -13.94
C SER A 33 10.27 15.60 -13.33
N THR A 34 10.15 15.52 -12.00
CA THR A 34 9.96 14.26 -11.25
C THR A 34 8.59 14.16 -10.58
N ASP A 35 7.82 15.23 -10.49
CA ASP A 35 6.51 15.25 -9.82
C ASP A 35 5.52 14.22 -10.38
N ASN A 36 5.51 14.04 -11.71
CA ASN A 36 4.66 13.05 -12.37
C ASN A 36 5.01 11.60 -12.02
N TRP A 37 6.18 11.35 -11.41
CA TRP A 37 6.62 10.03 -10.96
C TRP A 37 6.21 9.72 -9.52
N ILE A 38 5.73 10.69 -8.74
CA ILE A 38 5.36 10.48 -7.33
C ILE A 38 4.30 9.38 -7.21
N VAL A 39 3.19 9.48 -7.96
CA VAL A 39 2.10 8.50 -7.93
C VAL A 39 2.55 7.14 -8.50
N PRO A 40 3.19 7.04 -9.68
CA PRO A 40 3.73 5.76 -10.17
C PRO A 40 4.70 5.08 -9.21
N ALA A 41 5.64 5.83 -8.61
CA ALA A 41 6.62 5.31 -7.67
C ALA A 41 5.96 4.81 -6.38
N GLN A 42 5.00 5.57 -5.85
CA GLN A 42 4.19 5.17 -4.70
C GLN A 42 3.44 3.86 -4.98
N MET A 43 2.76 3.77 -6.13
CA MET A 43 2.01 2.57 -6.54
C MET A 43 2.92 1.37 -6.72
N GLY A 44 4.10 1.55 -7.34
CA GLY A 44 5.12 0.51 -7.47
C GLY A 44 5.65 0.02 -6.11
N ALA A 45 5.96 0.94 -5.20
CA ALA A 45 6.42 0.59 -3.85
C ALA A 45 5.35 -0.21 -3.08
N MET A 46 4.10 0.24 -3.14
CA MET A 46 2.99 -0.46 -2.47
C MET A 46 2.66 -1.81 -3.10
N ALA A 47 2.84 -1.95 -4.42
CA ALA A 47 2.74 -3.25 -5.09
C ALA A 47 3.76 -4.27 -4.57
N VAL A 48 5.01 -3.82 -4.35
CA VAL A 48 6.09 -4.65 -3.79
C VAL A 48 5.83 -4.97 -2.32
N ILE A 49 5.50 -3.98 -1.50
CA ILE A 49 5.19 -4.18 -0.07
C ILE A 49 4.00 -5.14 0.08
N GLY A 50 2.96 -4.96 -0.74
CA GLY A 50 1.83 -5.86 -0.82
C GLY A 50 2.24 -7.30 -1.15
N ALA A 51 3.04 -7.50 -2.20
CA ALA A 51 3.53 -8.82 -2.59
C ALA A 51 4.31 -9.50 -1.45
N VAL A 52 5.22 -8.76 -0.80
CA VAL A 52 5.99 -9.25 0.35
C VAL A 52 5.06 -9.64 1.49
N CYS A 53 4.04 -8.83 1.80
CA CYS A 53 3.05 -9.16 2.82
C CYS A 53 2.26 -10.44 2.46
N GLY A 54 1.83 -10.61 1.22
CA GLY A 54 1.12 -11.83 0.78
C GLY A 54 1.96 -13.11 0.90
N LEU A 55 3.27 -12.98 0.68
CA LEU A 55 4.23 -14.08 0.82
C LEU A 55 4.60 -14.36 2.29
N ALA A 56 4.80 -13.33 3.10
CA ALA A 56 5.23 -13.45 4.50
C ALA A 56 4.07 -13.76 5.47
N LEU A 57 2.84 -13.33 5.15
CA LEU A 57 1.66 -13.46 6.00
C LEU A 57 0.61 -14.37 5.34
N PRO A 58 0.77 -15.71 5.41
CA PRO A 58 -0.13 -16.67 4.76
C PRO A 58 -1.59 -16.57 5.23
N ALA A 59 -1.84 -16.03 6.42
CA ALA A 59 -3.20 -15.83 6.94
C ALA A 59 -4.00 -14.73 6.20
N MET A 60 -3.34 -13.88 5.42
CA MET A 60 -3.96 -12.82 4.63
C MET A 60 -4.46 -13.29 3.26
N VAL A 61 -4.05 -14.48 2.83
CA VAL A 61 -4.21 -14.97 1.47
C VAL A 61 -4.99 -16.29 1.49
N PRO A 62 -5.73 -16.66 0.42
CA PRO A 62 -6.47 -17.92 0.39
C PRO A 62 -5.60 -19.13 0.74
N ALA A 63 -6.14 -20.03 1.57
CA ALA A 63 -5.43 -21.23 2.00
C ALA A 63 -5.17 -22.16 0.81
N GLY A 64 -3.95 -22.70 0.70
CA GLY A 64 -3.56 -23.57 -0.40
C GLY A 64 -3.22 -22.85 -1.72
N ALA A 65 -3.23 -21.51 -1.75
CA ALA A 65 -2.82 -20.76 -2.93
C ALA A 65 -1.33 -20.95 -3.24
N SER A 66 -1.01 -21.09 -4.53
CA SER A 66 0.38 -21.17 -5.02
C SER A 66 1.12 -19.85 -4.79
N THR A 67 2.45 -19.89 -4.67
CA THR A 67 3.31 -18.72 -4.46
C THR A 67 3.00 -17.52 -5.37
N PRO A 68 2.84 -17.68 -6.71
CA PRO A 68 2.52 -16.54 -7.58
C PRO A 68 1.14 -15.93 -7.28
N VAL A 69 0.14 -16.75 -6.95
CA VAL A 69 -1.20 -16.26 -6.56
C VAL A 69 -1.12 -15.48 -5.25
N ARG A 70 -0.26 -15.92 -4.32
CA ARG A 70 -0.08 -15.23 -3.04
C ARG A 70 0.59 -13.87 -3.20
N ALA A 71 1.59 -13.78 -4.05
CA ALA A 71 2.23 -12.52 -4.40
C ALA A 71 1.22 -11.57 -5.06
N LEU A 72 0.46 -12.05 -6.05
CA LEU A 72 -0.51 -11.25 -6.79
C LEU A 72 -1.65 -10.73 -5.89
N PHE A 73 -2.16 -11.58 -4.99
CA PHE A 73 -3.16 -11.18 -4.01
C PHE A 73 -2.61 -10.12 -3.05
N GLY A 74 -1.38 -10.32 -2.58
CA GLY A 74 -0.67 -9.33 -1.76
C GLY A 74 -0.49 -8.00 -2.48
N THR A 75 -0.04 -8.01 -3.74
CA THR A 75 0.08 -6.81 -4.59
C THR A 75 -1.25 -6.07 -4.67
N GLY A 76 -2.35 -6.78 -4.90
CA GLY A 76 -3.69 -6.19 -4.93
C GLY A 76 -4.05 -5.49 -3.62
N LEU A 77 -3.77 -6.11 -2.47
CA LEU A 77 -3.97 -5.48 -1.16
C LEU A 77 -3.08 -4.25 -0.95
N GLY A 78 -1.83 -4.31 -1.41
CA GLY A 78 -0.91 -3.17 -1.39
C GLY A 78 -1.41 -1.99 -2.20
N LEU A 79 -1.86 -2.23 -3.43
CA LEU A 79 -2.46 -1.21 -4.30
C LEU A 79 -3.74 -0.62 -3.71
N LEU A 80 -4.59 -1.45 -3.11
CA LEU A 80 -5.79 -0.97 -2.42
C LEU A 80 -5.42 -0.06 -1.26
N ALA A 81 -4.42 -0.42 -0.46
CA ALA A 81 -3.92 0.42 0.61
C ALA A 81 -3.27 1.72 0.11
N ALA A 82 -2.60 1.70 -1.05
CA ALA A 82 -2.09 2.89 -1.72
C ALA A 82 -3.21 3.85 -2.11
N ALA A 83 -4.31 3.33 -2.68
CA ALA A 83 -5.49 4.11 -3.03
C ALA A 83 -6.17 4.72 -1.79
N VAL A 84 -6.27 3.95 -0.70
CA VAL A 84 -6.78 4.47 0.58
C VAL A 84 -5.88 5.58 1.12
N GLY A 85 -4.56 5.40 1.09
CA GLY A 85 -3.59 6.43 1.48
C GLY A 85 -3.72 7.70 0.65
N LEU A 86 -3.87 7.57 -0.67
CA LEU A 86 -4.12 8.70 -1.58
C LEU A 86 -5.43 9.43 -1.23
N GLY A 87 -6.51 8.69 -0.94
CA GLY A 87 -7.78 9.27 -0.51
C GLY A 87 -7.67 10.03 0.81
N ILE A 88 -6.98 9.47 1.81
CA ILE A 88 -6.71 10.15 3.08
C ILE A 88 -5.90 11.42 2.85
N PHE A 89 -4.82 11.34 2.06
CA PHE A 89 -3.98 12.49 1.75
C PHE A 89 -4.74 13.59 1.02
N TRP A 90 -5.60 13.21 0.07
CA TRP A 90 -6.49 14.14 -0.63
C TRP A 90 -7.45 14.85 0.33
N ILE A 91 -8.07 14.11 1.28
CA ILE A 91 -8.94 14.70 2.31
C ILE A 91 -8.14 15.63 3.23
N LEU A 92 -6.90 15.27 3.60
CA LEU A 92 -6.05 16.10 4.44
C LEU A 92 -5.65 17.42 3.74
N LEU A 93 -5.42 17.39 2.42
CA LEU A 93 -5.06 18.58 1.66
C LEU A 93 -6.27 19.47 1.33
N ASN A 94 -7.42 18.88 0.94
CA ASN A 94 -8.59 19.64 0.47
C ASN A 94 -9.65 19.87 1.56
N GLY A 95 -9.54 19.21 2.72
CA GLY A 95 -10.59 19.15 3.73
C GLY A 95 -11.82 18.32 3.31
N LEU A 96 -12.79 18.17 4.23
CA LEU A 96 -14.05 17.45 3.97
C LEU A 96 -15.01 18.19 3.01
N GLY A 97 -14.71 19.45 2.68
CA GLY A 97 -15.52 20.27 1.77
C GLY A 97 -15.18 20.11 0.30
N GLY A 98 -14.03 19.52 -0.04
CA GLY A 98 -13.50 19.54 -1.41
C GLY A 98 -13.05 20.94 -1.84
N ALA A 99 -12.16 21.01 -2.83
CA ALA A 99 -11.75 22.25 -3.49
C ALA A 99 -12.92 22.96 -4.17
#